data_AF-A0A482U102-F1
#
_entry.id   AF-A0A482U102-F1
#
_cell.length_a   1.000
_cell.length_b   1.000
_cell.length_c   1.000
_cell.angle_alpha   90.00
_cell.angle_beta   90.00
_cell.angle_gamma   90.00
#
_symmetry.space_group_name_H-M   'P 1'
#
loop_
_entity.id
_entity.type
_entity.pdbx_description
1 polymer ?
#
loop_
_entity_poly.entity_id
_entity_poly.type
_entity_poly.pdbx_seq_one_letter_code
_entity_poly.pdbx_strand_id
1 'polypeptide(L)'
;MLSSLRLRAKLLLLALGPILLLAVVLSGVSVVQLQDLADQQEAQTRASLIRDRRAELKHYVELAKNAIGPIYERSAEGDMQARSQAVAIFERLSYGSEGYFWGYDGQSRRVFQGATRERIGESFADYRDPNGVFAIRELVKAGQDSSHYVDYSFAVPGSNALVPKVGYAEYLPKWNLVFGTSLNLDDVERDVVEARAVFQARIDSLTLIMLGSALLLLILMAGLAVLMSNAILRPLLQIKQNLDDMAQGDGDLTHRLPITSRDELGELSTSFNRFVEKIHALVRQVAGTTTQLSGLVSAVASQAQRSEPAMADQRSETDQVATAINEMSAAAHEVAMSAQRAAEAARETDQQGVAAKQVVDQSIRQIHELVGELRGSGESLEGLQQDVKGI
;
A
#
# COMPACT_ATOMS: atom_id res chain seq x y z
N MET A 1 15.78 -4.25 8.81
CA MET A 1 16.53 -4.30 7.52
C MET A 1 15.92 -3.45 6.41
N LEU A 2 14.59 -3.42 6.22
CA LEU A 2 13.96 -2.63 5.13
C LEU A 2 14.08 -1.09 5.29
N SER A 3 14.32 -0.58 6.49
CA SER A 3 14.37 0.86 6.76
C SER A 3 15.60 1.56 6.16
N SER A 4 16.76 0.88 6.07
CA SER A 4 18.03 1.45 5.59
C SER A 4 18.21 1.49 4.07
N LEU A 5 17.30 0.86 3.31
CA LEU A 5 17.38 0.79 1.86
C LEU A 5 16.93 2.10 1.18
N ARG A 6 17.53 2.44 0.03
CA ARG A 6 17.02 3.53 -0.83
C ARG A 6 15.60 3.21 -1.30
N LEU A 7 14.75 4.22 -1.48
CA LEU A 7 13.34 4.05 -1.89
C LEU A 7 13.20 3.19 -3.16
N ARG A 8 14.10 3.37 -4.14
CA ARG A 8 14.17 2.56 -5.37
C ARG A 8 14.33 1.06 -5.07
N ALA A 9 15.24 0.71 -4.17
CA ALA A 9 15.49 -0.69 -3.81
C ALA A 9 14.28 -1.29 -3.08
N LYS A 10 13.59 -0.51 -2.23
CA LYS A 10 12.35 -0.95 -1.57
C LYS A 10 11.26 -1.27 -2.58
N LEU A 11 11.04 -0.39 -3.56
CA LEU A 11 10.03 -0.60 -4.61
C LEU A 11 10.35 -1.83 -5.47
N LEU A 12 11.61 -2.00 -5.89
CA LEU A 12 12.02 -3.17 -6.67
C LEU A 12 11.88 -4.48 -5.88
N LEU A 13 12.27 -4.48 -4.59
CA LEU A 13 12.11 -5.65 -3.72
C LEU A 13 10.64 -6.00 -3.50
N LEU A 14 9.77 -5.01 -3.30
CA LEU A 14 8.34 -5.22 -3.12
C LEU A 14 7.67 -5.75 -4.40
N ALA A 15 8.12 -5.29 -5.58
CA ALA A 15 7.59 -5.73 -6.87
C ALA A 15 8.10 -7.13 -7.27
N LEU A 16 9.41 -7.38 -7.14
CA LEU A 16 10.04 -8.59 -7.67
C LEU A 16 10.15 -9.72 -6.65
N GLY A 17 10.27 -9.41 -5.37
CA GLY A 17 10.45 -10.42 -4.31
C GLY A 17 9.32 -11.46 -4.25
N PRO A 18 8.04 -11.04 -4.17
CA PRO A 18 6.91 -11.97 -4.15
C PRO A 18 6.82 -12.82 -5.41
N ILE A 19 7.12 -12.23 -6.58
CA ILE A 19 7.05 -12.92 -7.88
C ILE A 19 8.15 -13.96 -8.00
N LEU A 20 9.38 -13.61 -7.61
CA LEU A 20 10.50 -14.55 -7.56
C LEU A 20 10.20 -15.70 -6.60
N LEU A 21 9.69 -15.39 -5.40
CA LEU A 21 9.33 -16.40 -4.41
C LEU A 21 8.23 -17.32 -4.94
N LEU A 22 7.17 -16.77 -5.53
CA LEU A 22 6.10 -17.55 -6.14
C LEU A 22 6.63 -18.44 -7.27
N ALA A 23 7.48 -17.89 -8.16
CA ALA A 23 8.06 -18.65 -9.26
C ALA A 23 8.92 -19.82 -8.77
N VAL A 24 9.73 -19.61 -7.74
CA VAL A 24 10.56 -20.67 -7.12
C VAL A 24 9.68 -21.74 -6.48
N VAL A 25 8.68 -21.34 -5.70
CA VAL A 25 7.76 -22.29 -5.04
C VAL A 25 6.98 -23.10 -6.07
N LEU A 26 6.38 -22.44 -7.07
CA LEU A 26 5.61 -23.12 -8.12
C LEU A 26 6.50 -24.04 -8.95
N SER A 27 7.71 -23.61 -9.30
CA SER A 27 8.67 -24.46 -10.05
C SER A 27 9.07 -25.68 -9.23
N GLY A 28 9.36 -25.50 -7.93
CA GLY A 28 9.70 -26.60 -7.03
C GLY A 28 8.58 -27.62 -6.90
N VAL A 29 7.33 -27.16 -6.68
CA VAL A 29 6.16 -28.04 -6.61
C VAL A 29 5.93 -28.78 -7.93
N SER A 30 6.07 -28.08 -9.07
CA SER A 30 5.88 -28.67 -10.39
C SER A 30 6.91 -29.76 -10.69
N VAL A 31 8.17 -29.56 -10.33
CA VAL A 31 9.22 -30.57 -10.49
C VAL A 31 8.91 -31.83 -9.68
N VAL A 32 8.48 -31.67 -8.43
CA VAL A 32 8.10 -32.81 -7.57
C VAL A 32 6.90 -33.57 -8.15
N GLN A 33 5.87 -32.86 -8.62
CA GLN A 33 4.71 -33.51 -9.27
C GLN A 33 5.09 -34.24 -10.56
N LEU A 34 5.95 -33.66 -11.40
CA LEU A 34 6.39 -34.29 -12.64
C LEU A 34 7.19 -35.56 -12.37
N GLN A 35 8.00 -35.60 -11.30
CA GLN A 35 8.73 -36.79 -10.89
C GLN A 35 7.78 -37.89 -10.37
N ASP A 36 6.83 -37.54 -9.52
CA ASP A 36 5.82 -38.50 -9.01
C ASP A 36 4.98 -39.09 -10.16
N LEU A 37 4.58 -38.26 -11.14
CA LEU A 37 3.91 -38.73 -12.35
C LEU A 37 4.79 -39.67 -13.18
N ALA A 38 6.11 -39.44 -13.25
CA ALA A 38 7.04 -40.32 -13.95
C ALA A 38 7.11 -41.69 -13.31
N ASP A 39 7.24 -41.75 -11.99
CA ASP A 39 7.32 -43.00 -11.24
C ASP A 39 6.00 -43.78 -11.35
N GLN A 40 4.86 -43.10 -11.27
CA GLN A 40 3.55 -43.70 -11.47
C GLN A 40 3.38 -44.25 -12.89
N GLN A 41 3.79 -43.49 -13.90
CA GLN A 41 3.71 -43.91 -15.30
C GLN A 41 4.60 -45.13 -15.58
N GLU A 42 5.80 -45.17 -14.99
CA GLU A 42 6.71 -46.32 -15.09
C GLU A 42 6.09 -47.56 -14.46
N ALA A 43 5.59 -47.46 -13.23
CA ALA A 43 4.95 -48.55 -12.52
C ALA A 43 3.71 -49.09 -13.27
N GLN A 44 2.88 -48.20 -13.83
CA GLN A 44 1.72 -48.58 -14.62
C GLN A 44 2.10 -49.27 -15.92
N THR A 45 3.10 -48.74 -16.64
CA THR A 45 3.60 -49.34 -17.89
C THR A 45 4.12 -50.75 -17.63
N ARG A 46 4.98 -50.90 -16.61
CA ARG A 46 5.52 -52.19 -16.18
C ARG A 46 4.41 -53.19 -15.82
N ALA A 47 3.46 -52.77 -14.99
CA ALA A 47 2.35 -53.63 -14.58
C ALA A 47 1.47 -54.04 -15.78
N SER A 48 1.24 -53.13 -16.73
CA SER A 48 0.51 -53.44 -17.96
C SER A 48 1.22 -54.48 -18.81
N LEU A 49 2.52 -54.27 -19.08
CA LEU A 49 3.31 -55.21 -19.88
C LEU A 49 3.35 -56.59 -19.23
N ILE A 50 3.59 -56.69 -17.93
CA ILE A 50 3.60 -57.98 -17.20
C ILE A 50 2.22 -58.66 -17.29
N ARG A 51 1.13 -57.90 -17.10
CA ARG A 51 -0.23 -58.44 -17.21
C ARG A 51 -0.50 -59.00 -18.61
N ASP A 52 -0.07 -58.30 -19.64
CA ASP A 52 -0.26 -58.71 -21.04
C ASP A 52 0.57 -59.97 -21.34
N ARG A 53 1.83 -60.05 -20.85
CA ARG A 53 2.66 -61.28 -20.93
C ARG A 53 2.02 -62.46 -20.20
N ARG A 54 1.42 -62.22 -19.03
CA ARG A 54 0.70 -63.26 -18.28
C ARG A 54 -0.53 -63.76 -19.04
N ALA A 55 -1.29 -62.87 -19.67
CA ALA A 55 -2.43 -63.27 -20.51
C ALA A 55 -1.98 -64.07 -21.73
N GLU A 56 -0.91 -63.63 -22.39
CA GLU A 56 -0.28 -64.32 -23.53
C GLU A 56 0.12 -65.77 -23.16
N LEU A 57 0.82 -65.95 -22.03
CA LEU A 57 1.19 -67.28 -21.52
C LEU A 57 -0.01 -68.19 -21.27
N LYS A 58 -1.07 -67.66 -20.66
CA LYS A 58 -2.29 -68.42 -20.41
C LYS A 58 -2.89 -68.92 -21.73
N HIS A 59 -2.99 -68.05 -22.75
CA HIS A 59 -3.50 -68.45 -24.05
C HIS A 59 -2.63 -69.51 -24.74
N TYR A 60 -1.31 -69.43 -24.63
CA TYR A 60 -0.42 -70.48 -25.15
C TYR A 60 -0.62 -71.83 -24.47
N VAL A 61 -0.76 -71.85 -23.15
CA VAL A 61 -1.00 -73.10 -22.41
C VAL A 61 -2.40 -73.65 -22.65
N GLU A 62 -3.42 -72.80 -22.77
CA GLU A 62 -4.78 -73.21 -23.16
C GLU A 62 -4.80 -73.85 -24.56
N LEU A 63 -4.12 -73.25 -25.54
CA LEU A 63 -3.99 -73.82 -26.90
C LEU A 63 -3.29 -75.18 -26.87
N ALA A 64 -2.19 -75.29 -26.13
CA ALA A 64 -1.46 -76.55 -25.97
C ALA A 64 -2.30 -77.62 -25.27
N LYS A 65 -3.06 -77.25 -24.23
CA LYS A 65 -4.02 -78.13 -23.55
C LYS A 65 -5.11 -78.63 -24.50
N ASN A 66 -5.66 -77.73 -25.30
CA ASN A 66 -6.71 -78.06 -26.28
C ASN A 66 -6.18 -79.00 -27.38
N ALA A 67 -4.93 -78.83 -27.82
CA ALA A 67 -4.30 -79.71 -28.81
C ALA A 67 -4.21 -81.17 -28.34
N ILE A 68 -4.08 -81.41 -27.03
CA ILE A 68 -4.05 -82.76 -26.44
C ILE A 68 -5.41 -83.20 -25.89
N GLY A 69 -6.44 -82.35 -25.98
CA GLY A 69 -7.79 -82.60 -25.43
C GLY A 69 -8.38 -83.96 -25.81
N PRO A 70 -8.47 -84.32 -27.11
CA PRO A 70 -9.01 -85.62 -27.53
C PRO A 70 -8.22 -86.83 -27.02
N ILE A 71 -6.93 -86.68 -26.71
CA ILE A 71 -6.10 -87.73 -26.12
C ILE A 71 -6.37 -87.81 -24.63
N TYR A 72 -6.35 -86.67 -23.94
CA TYR A 72 -6.52 -86.57 -22.49
C TYR A 72 -7.92 -86.99 -22.02
N GLU A 73 -8.96 -86.60 -22.74
CA GLU A 73 -10.36 -86.93 -22.40
C GLU A 73 -10.61 -88.44 -22.44
N ARG A 74 -10.12 -89.13 -23.47
CA ARG A 74 -10.26 -90.59 -23.64
C ARG A 74 -9.31 -91.42 -22.76
N SER A 75 -8.28 -90.80 -22.20
CA SER A 75 -7.26 -91.47 -21.41
C SER A 75 -7.78 -91.88 -20.03
N ALA A 76 -7.40 -93.07 -19.57
CA ALA A 76 -7.61 -93.52 -18.20
C ALA A 76 -6.59 -92.89 -17.24
N GLU A 77 -6.87 -92.93 -15.93
CA GLU A 77 -5.88 -92.52 -14.93
C GLU A 77 -4.64 -93.43 -14.99
N GLY A 78 -3.46 -92.84 -15.03
CA GLY A 78 -2.19 -93.56 -15.14
C GLY A 78 -1.82 -94.08 -16.54
N ASP A 79 -2.57 -93.74 -17.58
CA ASP A 79 -2.28 -94.18 -18.96
C ASP A 79 -1.05 -93.46 -19.55
N MET A 80 0.09 -94.12 -19.41
CA MET A 80 1.40 -93.64 -19.84
C MET A 80 1.58 -93.63 -21.36
N GLN A 81 0.80 -94.42 -22.10
CA GLN A 81 0.87 -94.44 -23.57
C GLN A 81 0.23 -93.16 -24.12
N ALA A 82 -0.95 -92.79 -23.63
CA ALA A 82 -1.59 -91.53 -23.99
C ALA A 82 -0.77 -90.32 -23.53
N ARG A 83 -0.19 -90.35 -22.32
CA ARG A 83 0.75 -89.33 -21.84
C ARG A 83 1.91 -89.14 -22.80
N SER A 84 2.53 -90.22 -23.28
CA SER A 84 3.66 -90.15 -24.20
C SER A 84 3.28 -89.55 -25.56
N GLN A 85 2.06 -89.82 -26.06
CA GLN A 85 1.54 -89.20 -27.27
C GLN A 85 1.33 -87.69 -27.09
N ALA A 86 0.78 -87.27 -25.95
CA ALA A 86 0.61 -85.85 -25.62
C ALA A 86 1.96 -85.12 -25.45
N VAL A 87 2.95 -85.76 -24.81
CA VAL A 87 4.31 -85.22 -24.70
C VAL A 87 4.93 -85.00 -26.08
N ALA A 88 4.79 -85.95 -27.02
CA ALA A 88 5.29 -85.78 -28.39
C ALA A 88 4.63 -84.60 -29.14
N ILE A 89 3.40 -84.22 -28.77
CA ILE A 89 2.75 -83.00 -29.29
C ILE A 89 3.40 -81.77 -28.65
N PHE A 90 3.52 -81.73 -27.32
CA PHE A 90 4.15 -80.60 -26.62
C PHE A 90 5.60 -80.34 -27.06
N GLU A 91 6.39 -81.40 -27.30
CA GLU A 91 7.78 -81.29 -27.80
C GLU A 91 7.87 -80.59 -29.18
N ARG A 92 6.79 -80.60 -29.96
CA ARG A 92 6.71 -79.99 -31.30
C ARG A 92 6.07 -78.61 -31.30
N LEU A 93 5.39 -78.21 -30.22
CA LEU A 93 4.78 -76.89 -30.11
C LEU A 93 5.85 -75.85 -29.76
N SER A 94 5.86 -74.77 -30.53
CA SER A 94 6.69 -73.59 -30.28
C SER A 94 5.93 -72.33 -30.69
N TYR A 95 6.39 -71.19 -30.19
CA TYR A 95 5.81 -69.89 -30.53
C TYR A 95 6.90 -68.80 -30.44
N GLY A 96 6.76 -67.73 -31.22
CA GLY A 96 7.82 -66.73 -31.37
C GLY A 96 9.13 -67.35 -31.87
N SER A 97 10.26 -66.72 -31.55
CA SER A 97 11.60 -67.20 -31.90
C SER A 97 12.17 -68.19 -30.88
N GLU A 98 11.76 -68.10 -29.61
CA GLU A 98 12.38 -68.85 -28.49
C GLU A 98 11.38 -69.53 -27.56
N GLY A 99 10.07 -69.45 -27.84
CA GLY A 99 9.03 -70.03 -26.99
C GLY A 99 8.87 -71.54 -27.20
N TYR A 100 8.85 -72.29 -26.10
CA TYR A 100 8.70 -73.74 -26.09
C TYR A 100 7.99 -74.20 -24.81
N PHE A 101 7.35 -75.36 -24.87
CA PHE A 101 6.69 -75.95 -23.70
C PHE A 101 7.63 -76.86 -22.91
N TRP A 102 7.47 -76.89 -21.59
CA TRP A 102 8.17 -77.80 -20.70
C TRP A 102 7.18 -78.59 -19.86
N GLY A 103 7.63 -79.70 -19.28
CA GLY A 103 6.81 -80.49 -18.38
C GLY A 103 7.61 -81.23 -17.31
N TYR A 104 7.02 -81.32 -16.13
CA TYR A 104 7.55 -81.97 -14.95
C TYR A 104 6.48 -82.89 -14.33
N ASP A 105 6.89 -83.95 -13.65
CA ASP A 105 5.96 -84.71 -12.83
C ASP A 105 5.64 -83.99 -11.50
N GLY A 106 4.73 -84.54 -10.71
CA GLY A 106 4.36 -83.99 -9.41
C GLY A 106 5.49 -83.92 -8.37
N GLN A 107 6.68 -84.47 -8.66
CA GLN A 107 7.88 -84.40 -7.81
C GLN A 107 9.00 -83.55 -8.45
N SER A 108 8.64 -82.68 -9.41
CA SER A 108 9.58 -81.81 -10.13
C SER A 108 10.65 -82.58 -10.90
N ARG A 109 10.39 -83.81 -11.35
CA ARG A 109 11.27 -84.50 -12.31
C ARG A 109 10.91 -84.12 -13.73
N ARG A 110 11.91 -83.78 -14.54
CA ARG A 110 11.68 -83.32 -15.91
C ARG A 110 11.15 -84.44 -16.79
N VAL A 111 10.07 -84.18 -17.50
CA VAL A 111 9.40 -85.11 -18.42
C VAL A 111 9.74 -84.75 -19.87
N PHE A 112 9.69 -83.47 -20.20
CA PHE A 112 10.09 -82.94 -21.51
C PHE A 112 10.49 -81.46 -21.41
N GLN A 113 11.24 -80.96 -22.40
CA GLN A 113 11.72 -79.57 -22.47
C GLN A 113 11.88 -79.16 -23.94
N GLY A 114 10.80 -78.66 -24.54
CA GLY A 114 10.73 -78.40 -25.98
C GLY A 114 11.12 -79.62 -26.78
N ALA A 115 11.82 -79.41 -27.90
CA ALA A 115 12.35 -80.51 -28.73
C ALA A 115 13.65 -81.13 -28.18
N THR A 116 14.18 -80.65 -27.05
CA THR A 116 15.46 -81.10 -26.51
C THR A 116 15.30 -82.34 -25.63
N ARG A 117 16.38 -83.12 -25.49
CA ARG A 117 16.44 -84.28 -24.57
C ARG A 117 17.26 -83.99 -23.31
N GLU A 118 17.50 -82.72 -23.02
CA GLU A 118 18.39 -82.30 -21.94
C GLU A 118 17.78 -82.58 -20.55
N ARG A 119 18.49 -83.40 -19.77
CA ARG A 119 18.20 -83.66 -18.35
C ARG A 119 16.79 -84.20 -18.09
N ILE A 120 16.23 -84.95 -19.05
CA ILE A 120 14.95 -85.66 -18.87
C ILE A 120 15.12 -86.76 -17.81
N GLY A 121 14.17 -86.86 -16.87
CA GLY A 121 14.18 -87.80 -15.75
C GLY A 121 14.89 -87.29 -14.50
N GLU A 122 15.70 -86.23 -14.61
CA GLU A 122 16.36 -85.61 -13.45
C GLU A 122 15.37 -84.83 -12.59
N SER A 123 15.62 -84.82 -11.27
CA SER A 123 14.86 -83.98 -10.33
C SER A 123 15.39 -82.55 -10.31
N PHE A 124 14.47 -81.60 -10.34
CA PHE A 124 14.73 -80.17 -10.18
C PHE A 124 14.10 -79.62 -8.89
N ALA A 125 13.66 -80.49 -7.97
CA ALA A 125 12.99 -80.09 -6.73
C ALA A 125 13.87 -79.19 -5.84
N ASP A 126 15.19 -79.38 -5.92
CA ASP A 126 16.20 -78.62 -5.14
C ASP A 126 16.89 -77.52 -5.94
N TYR A 127 16.52 -77.32 -7.22
CA TYR A 127 17.07 -76.24 -8.03
C TYR A 127 16.63 -74.90 -7.46
N ARG A 128 17.59 -74.02 -7.15
CA ARG A 128 17.35 -72.65 -6.68
C ARG A 128 17.86 -71.65 -7.71
N ASP A 129 17.06 -70.64 -7.96
CA ASP A 129 17.50 -69.47 -8.70
C ASP A 129 18.37 -68.54 -7.81
N PRO A 130 19.00 -67.48 -8.36
CA PRO A 130 19.81 -66.54 -7.58
C PRO A 130 19.06 -65.82 -6.46
N ASN A 131 17.73 -65.76 -6.53
CA ASN A 131 16.88 -65.14 -5.51
C ASN A 131 16.46 -66.15 -4.43
N GLY A 132 16.94 -67.40 -4.52
CA GLY A 132 16.64 -68.48 -3.58
C GLY A 132 15.30 -69.18 -3.85
N VAL A 133 14.59 -68.84 -4.93
CA VAL A 133 13.32 -69.45 -5.33
C VAL A 133 13.56 -70.83 -5.90
N PHE A 134 12.79 -71.82 -5.43
CA PHE A 134 12.82 -73.16 -5.98
C PHE A 134 11.97 -73.23 -7.26
N ALA A 135 12.48 -72.62 -8.34
CA ALA A 135 11.74 -72.30 -9.56
C ALA A 135 10.81 -73.44 -10.04
N ILE A 136 11.35 -74.64 -10.23
CA ILE A 136 10.57 -75.76 -10.76
C ILE A 136 9.56 -76.31 -9.74
N ARG A 137 9.91 -76.29 -8.45
CA ARG A 137 8.99 -76.73 -7.40
C ARG A 137 7.79 -75.79 -7.28
N GLU A 138 8.04 -74.48 -7.31
CA GLU A 138 6.97 -73.48 -7.28
C GLU A 138 6.11 -73.56 -8.55
N LEU A 139 6.69 -73.82 -9.73
CA LEU A 139 5.91 -74.04 -10.97
C LEU A 139 5.03 -75.29 -10.90
N VAL A 140 5.56 -76.40 -10.41
CA VAL A 140 4.78 -77.64 -10.22
C VAL A 140 3.63 -77.40 -9.26
N LYS A 141 3.92 -76.75 -8.12
CA LYS A 141 2.91 -76.37 -7.14
C LYS A 141 1.86 -75.43 -7.73
N ALA A 142 2.27 -74.43 -8.50
CA ALA A 142 1.36 -73.45 -9.09
C ALA A 142 0.37 -74.08 -10.08
N GLY A 143 0.80 -75.10 -10.83
CA GLY A 143 -0.10 -75.88 -11.68
C GLY A 143 -1.09 -76.74 -10.87
N GLN A 144 -0.66 -77.29 -9.73
CA GLN A 144 -1.47 -78.16 -8.88
C GLN A 144 -2.49 -77.39 -8.02
N ASP A 145 -2.10 -76.22 -7.50
CA ASP A 145 -2.96 -75.39 -6.64
C ASP A 145 -3.77 -74.34 -7.42
N SER A 146 -3.64 -74.31 -8.75
CA SER A 146 -4.32 -73.38 -9.65
C SER A 146 -3.98 -71.89 -9.43
N SER A 147 -2.84 -71.58 -8.80
CA SER A 147 -2.28 -70.22 -8.83
C SER A 147 -1.64 -69.89 -10.18
N HIS A 148 -1.23 -70.93 -10.92
CA HIS A 148 -0.70 -70.98 -12.29
C HIS A 148 0.58 -70.19 -12.59
N TYR A 149 0.75 -69.00 -12.05
CA TYR A 149 1.85 -68.10 -12.39
C TYR A 149 2.97 -68.15 -11.37
N VAL A 150 4.22 -68.16 -11.86
CA VAL A 150 5.42 -68.05 -11.03
C VAL A 150 6.41 -67.11 -11.70
N ASP A 151 6.92 -66.15 -10.94
CA ASP A 151 8.05 -65.31 -11.35
C ASP A 151 9.35 -65.93 -10.80
N TYR A 152 10.34 -66.17 -11.66
CA TYR A 152 11.57 -66.88 -11.30
C TYR A 152 12.69 -66.58 -12.29
N SER A 153 13.95 -66.82 -11.92
CA SER A 153 15.07 -66.74 -12.85
C SER A 153 15.51 -68.13 -13.33
N PHE A 154 15.79 -68.27 -14.63
CA PHE A 154 16.25 -69.54 -15.20
C PHE A 154 17.13 -69.35 -16.41
N ALA A 155 17.96 -70.35 -16.68
CA ALA A 155 18.90 -70.30 -17.80
C ALA A 155 18.13 -70.26 -19.14
N VAL A 156 18.62 -69.47 -20.08
CA VAL A 156 18.14 -69.54 -21.47
C VAL A 156 18.65 -70.84 -22.10
N PRO A 157 17.85 -71.58 -22.88
CA PRO A 157 18.33 -72.80 -23.54
C PRO A 157 19.62 -72.55 -24.33
N GLY A 158 20.65 -73.37 -24.13
CA GLY A 158 21.95 -73.22 -24.79
C GLY A 158 22.88 -72.14 -24.20
N SER A 159 22.50 -71.48 -23.11
CA SER A 159 23.33 -70.50 -22.38
C SER A 159 23.27 -70.74 -20.87
N ASN A 160 24.32 -70.34 -20.15
CA ASN A 160 24.33 -70.32 -18.68
C ASN A 160 23.83 -68.97 -18.11
N ALA A 161 23.45 -68.02 -18.97
CA ALA A 161 22.90 -66.75 -18.54
C ALA A 161 21.51 -66.95 -17.92
N LEU A 162 21.36 -66.55 -16.67
CA LEU A 162 20.11 -66.57 -15.93
C LEU A 162 19.36 -65.27 -16.22
N VAL A 163 18.12 -65.40 -16.67
CA VAL A 163 17.24 -64.26 -16.96
C VAL A 163 15.95 -64.36 -16.14
N PRO A 164 15.38 -63.24 -15.68
CA PRO A 164 14.06 -63.23 -15.06
C PRO A 164 13.00 -63.69 -16.06
N LYS A 165 12.10 -64.55 -15.61
CA LYS A 165 11.00 -65.11 -16.39
C LYS A 165 9.71 -65.08 -15.59
N VAL A 166 8.60 -65.06 -16.31
CA VAL A 166 7.28 -65.43 -15.80
C VAL A 166 6.86 -66.73 -16.47
N GLY A 167 6.44 -67.71 -15.68
CA GLY A 167 5.93 -68.98 -16.15
C GLY A 167 4.45 -69.15 -15.85
N TYR A 168 3.75 -69.88 -16.71
CA TYR A 168 2.39 -70.36 -16.47
C TYR A 168 2.38 -71.88 -16.51
N ALA A 169 1.76 -72.51 -15.50
CA ALA A 169 1.72 -73.94 -15.31
C ALA A 169 0.29 -74.46 -15.18
N GLU A 170 0.04 -75.65 -15.73
CA GLU A 170 -1.23 -76.36 -15.70
C GLU A 170 -0.99 -77.82 -15.32
N TYR A 171 -1.85 -78.36 -14.43
CA TYR A 171 -1.76 -79.74 -13.99
C TYR A 171 -2.74 -80.66 -14.74
N LEU A 172 -2.20 -81.78 -15.23
CA LEU A 172 -2.94 -82.88 -15.85
C LEU A 172 -2.96 -84.07 -14.87
N PRO A 173 -3.97 -84.17 -13.97
CA PRO A 173 -4.00 -85.14 -12.88
C PRO A 173 -3.94 -86.59 -13.35
N LYS A 174 -4.62 -86.97 -14.46
CA LYS A 174 -4.61 -88.35 -14.97
C LYS A 174 -3.20 -88.88 -15.26
N TRP A 175 -2.25 -87.98 -15.52
CA TRP A 175 -0.89 -88.32 -15.92
C TRP A 175 0.18 -87.91 -14.91
N ASN A 176 -0.23 -87.33 -13.77
CA ASN A 176 0.66 -86.65 -12.82
C ASN A 176 1.69 -85.76 -13.53
N LEU A 177 1.22 -84.96 -14.49
CA LEU A 177 2.07 -84.13 -15.35
C LEU A 177 1.67 -82.67 -15.16
N VAL A 178 2.60 -81.85 -14.69
CA VAL A 178 2.51 -80.40 -14.81
C VAL A 178 3.22 -80.00 -16.09
N PHE A 179 2.56 -79.23 -16.93
CA PHE A 179 3.17 -78.66 -18.11
C PHE A 179 2.91 -77.16 -18.16
N GLY A 180 3.73 -76.46 -18.92
CA GLY A 180 3.65 -75.02 -18.98
C GLY A 180 4.59 -74.43 -20.00
N THR A 181 4.63 -73.11 -19.99
CA THR A 181 5.57 -72.35 -20.79
C THR A 181 5.93 -71.06 -20.07
N SER A 182 6.95 -70.35 -20.57
CA SER A 182 7.51 -69.20 -19.89
C SER A 182 8.00 -68.15 -20.88
N LEU A 183 7.94 -66.88 -20.45
CA LEU A 183 8.44 -65.73 -21.22
C LEU A 183 9.51 -65.02 -20.41
N ASN A 184 10.55 -64.56 -21.10
CA ASN A 184 11.61 -63.74 -20.50
C ASN A 184 11.07 -62.34 -20.21
N LEU A 185 11.45 -61.77 -19.07
CA LEU A 185 11.06 -60.41 -18.66
C LEU A 185 12.07 -59.34 -19.08
N ASP A 186 13.24 -59.71 -19.63
CA ASP A 186 14.26 -58.76 -20.08
C ASP A 186 13.73 -57.80 -21.16
N ASP A 187 12.90 -58.30 -22.08
CA ASP A 187 12.25 -57.47 -23.08
C ASP A 187 11.27 -56.47 -22.44
N VAL A 188 10.58 -56.87 -21.36
CA VAL A 188 9.68 -55.97 -20.61
C VAL A 188 10.48 -54.86 -19.94
N GLU A 189 11.64 -55.16 -19.34
CA GLU A 189 12.51 -54.13 -18.76
C GLU A 189 13.02 -53.15 -19.84
N ARG A 190 13.42 -53.68 -21.00
CA ARG A 190 13.85 -52.84 -22.12
C ARG A 190 12.71 -51.91 -22.58
N ASP A 191 11.51 -52.44 -22.76
CA ASP A 191 10.34 -51.67 -23.19
C ASP A 191 9.97 -50.59 -22.15
N VAL A 192 10.09 -50.88 -20.86
CA VAL A 192 9.89 -49.91 -19.77
C VAL A 192 10.96 -48.81 -19.81
N VAL A 193 12.23 -49.16 -20.02
CA VAL A 193 13.34 -48.19 -20.12
C VAL A 193 13.16 -47.27 -21.34
N GLU A 194 12.74 -47.82 -22.49
CA GLU A 194 12.45 -47.04 -23.69
C GLU A 194 11.27 -46.09 -23.48
N ALA A 195 10.17 -46.58 -22.90
CA ALA A 195 9.01 -45.74 -22.56
C ALA A 195 9.38 -44.62 -21.57
N ARG A 196 10.20 -44.94 -20.57
CA ARG A 196 10.72 -43.99 -19.58
C ARG A 196 11.56 -42.90 -20.24
N ALA A 197 12.44 -43.25 -21.18
CA ALA A 197 13.27 -42.28 -21.89
C ALA A 197 12.44 -41.26 -22.68
N VAL A 198 11.40 -41.72 -23.37
CA VAL A 198 10.46 -40.84 -24.09
C VAL A 198 9.73 -39.90 -23.13
N PHE A 199 9.30 -40.41 -21.98
CA PHE A 199 8.61 -39.61 -20.97
C PHE A 199 9.55 -38.59 -20.31
N GLN A 200 10.78 -38.98 -19.98
CA GLN A 200 11.79 -38.12 -19.38
C GLN A 200 12.13 -36.94 -20.32
N ALA A 201 12.29 -37.19 -21.61
CA ALA A 201 12.53 -36.13 -22.58
C ALA A 201 11.39 -35.09 -22.63
N ARG A 202 10.14 -35.52 -22.40
CA ARG A 202 8.99 -34.61 -22.28
C ARG A 202 9.05 -33.81 -20.99
N ILE A 203 9.40 -34.43 -19.85
CA ILE A 203 9.59 -33.74 -18.58
C ILE A 203 10.68 -32.67 -18.70
N ASP A 204 11.81 -33.00 -19.30
CA ASP A 204 12.92 -32.07 -19.47
C ASP A 204 12.50 -30.88 -20.33
N SER A 205 11.75 -31.14 -21.42
CA SER A 205 11.20 -30.09 -22.29
C SER A 205 10.22 -29.18 -21.55
N LEU A 206 9.29 -29.75 -20.77
CA LEU A 206 8.33 -28.99 -19.97
C LEU A 206 9.03 -28.16 -18.89
N THR A 207 10.05 -28.73 -18.25
CA THR A 207 10.86 -28.04 -17.23
C THR A 207 11.60 -26.86 -17.84
N LEU A 208 12.17 -27.02 -19.04
CA LEU A 208 12.86 -25.94 -19.76
C LEU A 208 11.89 -24.82 -20.16
N ILE A 209 10.70 -25.16 -20.67
CA ILE A 209 9.66 -24.18 -21.00
C ILE A 209 9.18 -23.44 -19.73
N MET A 210 8.98 -24.16 -18.63
CA MET A 210 8.58 -23.57 -17.35
C MET A 210 9.64 -22.61 -16.82
N LEU A 211 10.91 -23.01 -16.77
CA LEU A 211 12.01 -22.14 -16.34
C LEU A 211 12.21 -20.94 -17.28
N GLY A 212 12.10 -21.16 -18.59
CA GLY A 212 12.21 -20.11 -19.60
C GLY A 212 11.09 -19.08 -19.48
N SER A 213 9.84 -19.52 -19.31
CA SER A 213 8.69 -18.63 -19.11
C SER A 213 8.74 -17.89 -17.78
N ALA A 214 9.17 -18.53 -16.70
CA ALA A 214 9.41 -17.89 -15.40
C ALA A 214 10.49 -16.79 -15.50
N LEU A 215 11.59 -17.07 -16.19
CA LEU A 215 12.66 -16.08 -16.42
C LEU A 215 12.17 -14.92 -17.28
N LEU A 216 11.43 -15.20 -18.36
CA LEU A 216 10.87 -14.16 -19.23
C LEU A 216 9.90 -13.26 -18.47
N LEU A 217 9.02 -13.82 -17.63
CA LEU A 217 8.12 -13.06 -16.78
C LEU A 217 8.87 -12.21 -15.76
N LEU A 218 9.95 -12.74 -15.17
CA LEU A 218 10.80 -12.00 -14.25
C LEU A 218 11.49 -10.81 -14.92
N ILE A 219 12.00 -10.98 -16.15
CA ILE A 219 12.60 -9.90 -16.94
C ILE A 219 11.55 -8.83 -17.28
N LEU A 220 10.36 -9.23 -17.71
CA LEU A 220 9.27 -8.32 -18.04
C LEU A 220 8.85 -7.49 -16.81
N MET A 221 8.68 -8.16 -15.67
CA MET A 221 8.33 -7.51 -14.41
C MET A 221 9.45 -6.62 -13.88
N ALA A 222 10.71 -7.00 -14.06
CA ALA A 222 11.85 -6.14 -13.73
C ALA A 222 11.86 -4.87 -14.59
N GLY A 223 11.61 -4.99 -15.89
CA GLY A 223 11.47 -3.86 -16.79
C GLY A 223 10.34 -2.91 -16.35
N LEU A 224 9.16 -3.46 -16.07
CA LEU A 224 8.00 -2.69 -15.60
C LEU A 224 8.25 -2.02 -14.24
N ALA A 225 8.87 -2.73 -13.30
CA ALA A 225 9.20 -2.20 -11.99
C ALA A 225 10.23 -1.04 -12.07
N VAL A 226 11.20 -1.11 -12.99
CA VAL A 226 12.14 -0.01 -13.25
C VAL A 226 11.43 1.19 -13.87
N LEU A 227 10.53 0.97 -14.85
CA LEU A 227 9.74 2.03 -15.47
C LEU A 227 8.87 2.75 -14.44
N MET A 228 8.08 2.01 -13.64
CA MET A 228 7.25 2.58 -12.58
C MET A 228 8.09 3.29 -11.52
N SER A 229 9.20 2.67 -11.07
CA SER A 229 10.07 3.31 -10.10
C SER A 229 10.61 4.64 -10.62
N ASN A 230 10.96 4.74 -11.91
CA ASN A 230 11.41 6.00 -12.50
C ASN A 230 10.28 7.02 -12.64
N ALA A 231 9.07 6.58 -13.00
CA ALA A 231 7.91 7.45 -13.11
C ALA A 231 7.52 8.10 -11.77
N ILE A 232 7.71 7.40 -10.66
CA ILE A 232 7.40 7.91 -9.31
C ILE A 232 8.59 8.65 -8.69
N LEU A 233 9.80 8.07 -8.70
CA LEU A 233 10.94 8.68 -8.00
C LEU A 233 11.43 9.97 -8.67
N ARG A 234 11.39 10.08 -10.00
CA ARG A 234 11.92 11.28 -10.67
C ARG A 234 11.15 12.54 -10.27
N PRO A 235 9.80 12.61 -10.39
CA PRO A 235 9.05 13.78 -9.95
C PRO A 235 9.18 14.02 -8.43
N LEU A 236 9.21 12.96 -7.62
CA LEU A 236 9.36 13.09 -6.17
C LEU A 236 10.73 13.70 -5.79
N LEU A 237 11.81 13.29 -6.47
CA LEU A 237 13.13 13.87 -6.27
C LEU A 237 13.20 15.32 -6.76
N GLN A 238 12.50 15.66 -7.86
CA GLN A 238 12.40 17.04 -8.33
C GLN A 238 11.65 17.92 -7.32
N ILE A 239 10.52 17.44 -6.78
CA ILE A 239 9.79 18.16 -5.72
C ILE A 239 10.71 18.35 -4.51
N LYS A 240 11.40 17.30 -4.06
CA LYS A 240 12.35 17.35 -2.94
C LYS A 240 13.47 18.38 -3.18
N GLN A 241 14.07 18.41 -4.38
CA GLN A 241 15.10 19.39 -4.73
C GLN A 241 14.56 20.82 -4.73
N ASN A 242 13.42 21.08 -5.38
CA ASN A 242 12.83 22.42 -5.38
C ASN A 242 12.44 22.89 -3.97
N LEU A 243 11.98 21.98 -3.11
CA LEU A 243 11.70 22.30 -1.70
C LEU A 243 12.98 22.60 -0.91
N ASP A 244 14.04 21.84 -1.12
CA ASP A 244 15.35 22.12 -0.52
C ASP A 244 15.87 23.49 -0.99
N ASP A 245 15.74 23.81 -2.28
CA ASP A 245 16.17 25.09 -2.87
C ASP A 245 15.34 26.27 -2.34
N MET A 246 14.03 26.09 -2.13
CA MET A 246 13.18 27.10 -1.50
C MET A 246 13.47 27.27 0.01
N ALA A 247 13.96 26.23 0.67
CA ALA A 247 14.29 26.24 2.09
C ALA A 247 15.72 26.74 2.38
N GLN A 248 16.65 26.64 1.41
CA GLN A 248 18.03 27.11 1.52
C GLN A 248 18.17 28.54 0.98
N GLY A 249 18.77 29.46 1.75
CA GLY A 249 19.02 30.86 1.35
C GLY A 249 18.01 31.88 1.90
N ASP A 250 17.69 32.91 1.11
CA ASP A 250 16.72 33.99 1.44
C ASP A 250 15.24 33.54 1.35
N GLY A 251 14.98 32.26 1.03
CA GLY A 251 13.64 31.72 0.88
C GLY A 251 12.92 32.33 -0.31
N ASP A 252 13.49 32.19 -1.52
CA ASP A 252 12.90 32.74 -2.74
C ASP A 252 11.59 32.01 -3.12
N LEU A 253 10.49 32.53 -2.57
CA LEU A 253 9.12 32.06 -2.82
C LEU A 253 8.57 32.48 -4.19
N THR A 254 9.39 33.03 -5.10
CA THR A 254 8.96 33.30 -6.48
C THR A 254 8.93 32.03 -7.32
N HIS A 255 9.72 31.01 -6.95
CA HIS A 255 9.70 29.72 -7.61
C HIS A 255 8.39 28.95 -7.36
N ARG A 256 8.03 28.06 -8.30
CA ARG A 256 6.85 27.20 -8.23
C ARG A 256 7.24 25.76 -8.56
N LEU A 257 6.60 24.79 -7.92
CA LEU A 257 6.78 23.38 -8.25
C LEU A 257 6.17 23.09 -9.64
N PRO A 258 6.88 22.41 -10.54
CA PRO A 258 6.33 22.05 -11.84
C PRO A 258 5.23 20.99 -11.67
N ILE A 259 4.13 21.16 -12.40
CA ILE A 259 3.03 20.19 -12.45
C ILE A 259 3.28 19.28 -13.66
N THR A 260 4.02 18.20 -13.45
CA THR A 260 4.44 17.27 -14.52
C THR A 260 3.55 16.04 -14.66
N SER A 261 2.64 15.81 -13.71
CA SER A 261 1.71 14.68 -13.70
C SER A 261 0.28 15.14 -13.37
N ARG A 262 -0.69 14.26 -13.66
CA ARG A 262 -2.11 14.41 -13.30
C ARG A 262 -2.53 13.49 -12.14
N ASP A 263 -1.55 12.88 -11.48
CA ASP A 263 -1.72 12.00 -10.32
C ASP A 263 -1.55 12.79 -9.00
N GLU A 264 -1.44 12.07 -7.88
CA GLU A 264 -1.27 12.62 -6.54
C GLU A 264 -0.03 13.51 -6.41
N LEU A 265 1.04 13.27 -7.19
CA LEU A 265 2.22 14.13 -7.20
C LEU A 265 1.94 15.46 -7.91
N GLY A 266 1.11 15.44 -8.96
CA GLY A 266 0.61 16.64 -9.62
C GLY A 266 -0.26 17.49 -8.68
N GLU A 267 -1.20 16.86 -8.00
CA GLU A 267 -2.09 17.53 -7.03
C GLU A 267 -1.32 18.13 -5.85
N LEU A 268 -0.26 17.44 -5.39
CA LEU A 268 0.66 17.94 -4.37
C LEU A 268 1.35 19.23 -4.83
N SER A 269 1.92 19.23 -6.04
CA SER A 269 2.54 20.43 -6.64
C SER A 269 1.54 21.59 -6.75
N THR A 270 0.31 21.34 -7.21
CA THR A 270 -0.74 22.37 -7.28
C THR A 270 -1.09 22.94 -5.90
N SER A 271 -1.28 22.08 -4.91
CA SER A 271 -1.65 22.50 -3.56
C SER A 271 -0.53 23.28 -2.87
N PHE A 272 0.73 22.86 -3.08
CA PHE A 272 1.89 23.59 -2.59
C PHE A 272 2.02 24.97 -3.25
N ASN A 273 1.86 25.08 -4.58
CA ASN A 273 1.90 26.36 -5.28
C ASN A 273 0.82 27.34 -4.79
N ARG A 274 -0.38 26.84 -4.49
CA ARG A 274 -1.45 27.64 -3.88
C ARG A 274 -1.13 28.09 -2.46
N PHE A 275 -0.42 27.27 -1.68
CA PHE A 275 0.08 27.67 -0.37
C PHE A 275 1.11 28.80 -0.50
N VAL A 276 2.08 28.67 -1.41
CA VAL A 276 3.09 29.72 -1.68
C VAL A 276 2.43 31.03 -2.15
N GLU A 277 1.40 30.95 -2.99
CA GLU A 277 0.63 32.12 -3.44
C GLU A 277 0.03 32.92 -2.26
N LYS A 278 -0.53 32.22 -1.27
CA LYS A 278 -1.06 32.84 -0.06
C LYS A 278 0.02 33.51 0.78
N ILE A 279 1.19 32.88 0.91
CA ILE A 279 2.32 33.49 1.63
C ILE A 279 2.79 34.76 0.92
N HIS A 280 2.93 34.73 -0.41
CA HIS A 280 3.33 35.91 -1.18
C HIS A 280 2.31 37.07 -1.05
N ALA A 281 1.01 36.76 -1.06
CA ALA A 281 -0.04 37.75 -0.83
C ALA A 281 0.05 38.39 0.58
N LEU A 282 0.30 37.58 1.62
CA LEU A 282 0.51 38.07 2.98
C LEU A 282 1.74 38.98 3.08
N VAL A 283 2.87 38.58 2.47
CA VAL A 283 4.09 39.40 2.45
C VAL A 283 3.85 40.75 1.77
N ARG A 284 3.15 40.76 0.62
CA ARG A 284 2.75 42.01 -0.05
C ARG A 284 1.86 42.88 0.82
N GLN A 285 0.89 42.29 1.51
CA GLN A 285 0.00 43.01 2.41
C GLN A 285 0.78 43.64 3.57
N VAL A 286 1.71 42.91 4.18
CA VAL A 286 2.58 43.43 5.24
C VAL A 286 3.44 44.58 4.71
N ALA A 287 4.09 44.43 3.56
CA ALA A 287 4.87 45.49 2.95
C ALA A 287 4.04 46.76 2.67
N GLY A 288 2.82 46.60 2.14
CA GLY A 288 1.89 47.71 1.92
C GLY A 288 1.47 48.40 3.22
N THR A 289 1.18 47.62 4.25
CA THR A 289 0.81 48.14 5.58
C THR A 289 1.98 48.89 6.22
N THR A 290 3.21 48.38 6.09
CA THR A 290 4.43 49.06 6.56
C THR A 290 4.64 50.40 5.85
N THR A 291 4.41 50.47 4.54
CA THR A 291 4.49 51.74 3.78
C THR A 291 3.42 52.74 4.25
N GLN A 292 2.19 52.30 4.46
CA GLN A 292 1.12 53.16 5.01
C GLN A 292 1.47 53.66 6.41
N LEU A 293 1.97 52.77 7.28
CA LEU A 293 2.41 53.12 8.62
C LEU A 293 3.55 54.16 8.58
N SER A 294 4.54 53.99 7.70
CA SER A 294 5.61 54.96 7.50
C SER A 294 5.07 56.33 7.07
N GLY A 295 4.07 56.37 6.18
CA GLY A 295 3.41 57.60 5.76
C GLY A 295 2.66 58.29 6.92
N LEU A 296 1.92 57.53 7.72
CA LEU A 296 1.23 58.03 8.90
C LEU A 296 2.20 58.60 9.94
N VAL A 297 3.32 57.90 10.20
CA VAL A 297 4.38 58.38 11.11
C VAL A 297 4.95 59.71 10.60
N SER A 298 5.19 59.84 9.30
CA SER A 298 5.69 61.09 8.71
C SER A 298 4.66 62.23 8.82
N ALA A 299 3.36 61.94 8.67
CA ALA A 299 2.29 62.91 8.85
C ALA A 299 2.20 63.37 10.31
N VAL A 300 2.28 62.45 11.27
CA VAL A 300 2.32 62.77 12.71
C VAL A 300 3.52 63.65 13.06
N ALA A 301 4.71 63.33 12.53
CA ALA A 301 5.90 64.17 12.72
C ALA A 301 5.69 65.60 12.18
N SER A 302 5.10 65.74 10.99
CA SER A 302 4.79 67.06 10.42
C SER A 302 3.75 67.84 11.23
N GLN A 303 2.79 67.15 11.84
CA GLN A 303 1.78 67.76 12.69
C GLN A 303 2.38 68.21 14.03
N ALA A 304 3.29 67.42 14.60
CA ALA A 304 4.03 67.80 15.79
C ALA A 304 4.86 69.06 15.55
N GLN A 305 5.60 69.13 14.43
CA GLN A 305 6.35 70.33 14.04
C GLN A 305 5.48 71.57 13.82
N ARG A 306 4.25 71.42 13.33
CA ARG A 306 3.29 72.54 13.20
C ARG A 306 2.64 72.94 14.51
N SER A 307 2.53 72.01 15.46
CA SER A 307 1.92 72.28 16.76
C SER A 307 2.84 73.10 17.66
N GLU A 308 4.16 72.98 17.52
CA GLU A 308 5.14 73.76 18.29
C GLU A 308 4.97 75.29 18.12
N PRO A 309 4.98 75.87 16.90
CA PRO A 309 4.75 77.31 16.73
C PRO A 309 3.32 77.72 17.10
N ALA A 310 2.30 76.89 16.78
CA ALA A 310 0.92 77.19 17.17
C ALA A 310 0.75 77.28 18.70
N MET A 311 1.45 76.43 19.46
CA MET A 311 1.47 76.51 20.92
C MET A 311 2.23 77.74 21.44
N ALA A 312 3.27 78.19 20.74
CA ALA A 312 3.97 79.44 21.06
C ALA A 312 3.06 80.66 20.82
N ASP A 313 2.35 80.70 19.69
CA ASP A 313 1.40 81.76 19.35
C ASP A 313 0.24 81.81 20.37
N GLN A 314 -0.35 80.65 20.69
CA GLN A 314 -1.41 80.57 21.69
C GLN A 314 -0.94 81.01 23.09
N ARG A 315 0.31 80.73 23.45
CA ARG A 315 0.90 81.23 24.70
C ARG A 315 1.02 82.75 24.70
N SER A 316 1.49 83.33 23.59
CA SER A 316 1.58 84.78 23.42
C SER A 316 0.21 85.46 23.49
N GLU A 317 -0.82 84.90 22.84
CA GLU A 317 -2.19 85.38 22.97
C GLU A 317 -2.69 85.29 24.42
N THR A 318 -2.38 84.22 25.13
CA THR A 318 -2.75 84.05 26.54
C THR A 318 -2.09 85.13 27.42
N ASP A 319 -0.81 85.47 27.18
CA ASP A 319 -0.10 86.54 27.89
C ASP A 319 -0.69 87.92 27.57
N GLN A 320 -1.13 88.16 26.33
CA GLN A 320 -1.85 89.37 25.95
C GLN A 320 -3.21 89.48 26.64
N VAL A 321 -3.96 88.38 26.71
CA VAL A 321 -5.23 88.33 27.46
C VAL A 321 -4.98 88.62 28.94
N ALA A 322 -3.94 88.05 29.54
CA ALA A 322 -3.56 88.34 30.93
C ALA A 322 -3.21 89.84 31.12
N THR A 323 -2.52 90.44 30.17
CA THR A 323 -2.21 91.88 30.17
C THR A 323 -3.48 92.72 30.08
N ALA A 324 -4.38 92.40 29.15
CA ALA A 324 -5.66 93.08 29.01
C ALA A 324 -6.54 92.93 30.26
N ILE A 325 -6.52 91.77 30.92
CA ILE A 325 -7.20 91.58 32.22
C ILE A 325 -6.62 92.50 33.30
N ASN A 326 -5.29 92.65 33.36
CA ASN A 326 -4.66 93.58 34.30
C ASN A 326 -5.03 95.04 34.02
N GLU A 327 -4.98 95.48 32.76
CA GLU A 327 -5.42 96.84 32.37
C GLU A 327 -6.90 97.07 32.67
N MET A 328 -7.74 96.08 32.39
CA MET A 328 -9.17 96.15 32.66
C MET A 328 -9.45 96.22 34.16
N SER A 329 -8.66 95.50 34.99
CA SER A 329 -8.73 95.60 36.45
C SER A 329 -8.35 97.00 36.95
N ALA A 330 -7.30 97.60 36.38
CA ALA A 330 -6.90 98.97 36.69
C ALA A 330 -7.97 99.99 36.28
N ALA A 331 -8.52 99.87 35.07
CA ALA A 331 -9.59 100.73 34.60
C ALA A 331 -10.85 100.61 35.47
N ALA A 332 -11.24 99.39 35.86
CA ALA A 332 -12.35 99.16 36.78
C ALA A 332 -12.10 99.82 38.15
N HIS A 333 -10.86 99.78 38.64
CA HIS A 333 -10.46 100.46 39.88
C HIS A 333 -10.56 102.00 39.74
N GLU A 334 -10.10 102.57 38.63
CA GLU A 334 -10.23 104.01 38.35
C GLU A 334 -11.70 104.45 38.22
N VAL A 335 -12.54 103.65 37.58
CA VAL A 335 -13.98 103.90 37.48
C VAL A 335 -14.63 103.88 38.86
N ALA A 336 -14.28 102.90 39.71
CA ALA A 336 -14.77 102.84 41.09
C ALA A 336 -14.35 104.08 41.90
N MET A 337 -13.08 104.49 41.80
CA MET A 337 -12.56 105.70 42.44
C MET A 337 -13.24 106.98 41.92
N SER A 338 -13.53 107.05 40.62
CA SER A 338 -14.22 108.19 40.02
C SER A 338 -15.69 108.25 40.43
N ALA A 339 -16.37 107.09 40.50
CA ALA A 339 -17.73 106.99 41.01
C ALA A 339 -17.81 107.40 42.49
N GLN A 340 -16.83 107.03 43.30
CA GLN A 340 -16.75 107.44 44.70
C GLN A 340 -16.53 108.94 44.85
N ARG A 341 -15.61 109.54 44.08
CA ARG A 341 -15.40 110.99 44.04
C ARG A 341 -16.66 111.74 43.59
N ALA A 342 -17.35 111.24 42.56
CA ALA A 342 -18.60 111.83 42.10
C ALA A 342 -19.70 111.75 43.17
N ALA A 343 -19.81 110.63 43.89
CA ALA A 343 -20.77 110.48 44.99
C ALA A 343 -20.47 111.43 46.16
N GLU A 344 -19.19 111.71 46.43
CA GLU A 344 -18.77 112.64 47.47
C GLU A 344 -19.04 114.10 47.07
N ALA A 345 -18.71 114.49 45.85
CA ALA A 345 -19.03 115.82 45.29
C ALA A 345 -20.55 116.07 45.22
N ALA A 346 -21.34 115.05 44.86
CA ALA A 346 -22.80 115.14 44.89
C ALA A 346 -23.31 115.36 46.32
N ARG A 347 -22.71 114.71 47.32
CA ARG A 347 -23.04 114.88 48.75
C ARG A 347 -22.70 116.29 49.25
N GLU A 348 -21.57 116.83 48.84
CA GLU A 348 -21.16 118.20 49.16
C GLU A 348 -22.10 119.23 48.50
N THR A 349 -22.46 119.01 47.24
CA THR A 349 -23.43 119.86 46.52
C THR A 349 -24.79 119.85 47.19
N ASP A 350 -25.26 118.69 47.67
CA ASP A 350 -26.50 118.57 48.43
C ASP A 350 -26.44 119.38 49.74
N GLN A 351 -25.33 119.30 50.48
CA GLN A 351 -25.11 120.11 51.68
C GLN A 351 -25.11 121.63 51.39
N GLN A 352 -24.44 122.05 50.32
CA GLN A 352 -24.46 123.45 49.89
C GLN A 352 -25.86 123.88 49.44
N GLY A 353 -26.62 123.01 48.78
CA GLY A 353 -28.01 123.23 48.41
C GLY A 353 -28.91 123.44 49.63
N VAL A 354 -28.74 122.65 50.69
CA VAL A 354 -29.44 122.84 51.97
C VAL A 354 -29.06 124.17 52.62
N ALA A 355 -27.79 124.54 52.62
CA ALA A 355 -27.34 125.83 53.16
C ALA A 355 -27.90 127.03 52.37
N ALA A 356 -27.87 126.96 51.03
CA ALA A 356 -28.44 127.98 50.16
C ALA A 356 -29.95 128.13 50.40
N LYS A 357 -30.68 127.02 50.59
CA LYS A 357 -32.10 127.04 50.95
C LYS A 357 -32.33 127.77 52.27
N GLN A 358 -31.51 127.54 53.30
CA GLN A 358 -31.62 128.26 54.57
C GLN A 358 -31.43 129.78 54.41
N VAL A 359 -30.47 130.20 53.57
CA VAL A 359 -30.25 131.61 53.25
C VAL A 359 -31.45 132.20 52.51
N VAL A 360 -32.01 131.49 51.54
CA VAL A 360 -33.24 131.93 50.84
C VAL A 360 -34.42 132.04 51.79
N ASP A 361 -34.64 131.06 52.67
CA ASP A 361 -35.70 131.10 53.70
C ASP A 361 -35.50 132.27 54.68
N GLN A 362 -34.25 132.61 55.01
CA GLN A 362 -33.93 133.78 55.82
C GLN A 362 -34.23 135.09 55.08
N SER A 363 -33.84 135.20 53.81
CA SER A 363 -34.15 136.36 52.97
C SER A 363 -35.66 136.57 52.78
N ILE A 364 -36.44 135.48 52.59
CA ILE A 364 -37.91 135.55 52.50
C ILE A 364 -38.53 136.07 53.81
N ARG A 365 -37.99 135.68 54.98
CA ARG A 365 -38.44 136.21 56.27
C ARG A 365 -38.15 137.71 56.40
N GLN A 366 -36.95 138.15 56.04
CA GLN A 366 -36.58 139.57 56.04
C GLN A 366 -37.44 140.40 55.08
N ILE A 367 -37.79 139.87 53.90
CA ILE A 367 -38.71 140.52 52.97
C ILE A 367 -40.10 140.67 53.59
N HIS A 368 -40.64 139.65 54.26
CA HIS A 368 -41.94 139.74 54.93
C HIS A 368 -41.94 140.74 56.09
N GLU A 369 -40.86 140.83 56.88
CA GLU A 369 -40.70 141.88 57.90
C GLU A 369 -40.71 143.28 57.28
N LEU A 370 -39.95 143.49 56.19
CA LEU A 370 -39.90 144.76 55.48
C LEU A 370 -41.26 145.16 54.88
N VAL A 371 -41.99 144.21 54.32
CA VAL A 371 -43.35 144.43 53.80
C VAL A 371 -44.32 144.78 54.93
N GLY A 372 -44.15 144.19 56.12
CA GLY A 372 -44.90 144.54 57.32
C GLY A 372 -44.65 145.99 57.77
N GLU A 373 -43.38 146.42 57.82
CA GLU A 373 -42.98 147.80 58.15
C GLU A 373 -43.53 148.83 57.15
N LEU A 374 -43.48 148.51 55.85
CA LEU A 374 -44.04 149.36 54.78
C LEU A 374 -45.55 149.54 54.91
N ARG A 375 -46.28 148.48 55.31
CA ARG A 375 -47.74 148.54 55.48
C ARG A 375 -48.14 149.34 56.73
N GLY A 376 -47.38 149.20 57.82
CA GLY A 376 -47.56 150.04 59.02
C GLY A 376 -47.25 151.53 58.79
N SER A 377 -46.26 151.82 57.93
CA SER A 377 -45.97 153.20 57.50
C SER A 377 -47.11 153.77 56.64
N GLY A 378 -47.78 152.95 55.83
CA GLY A 378 -48.94 153.33 55.01
C GLY A 378 -50.17 153.74 55.84
N GLU A 379 -50.52 152.99 56.90
CA GLU A 379 -51.65 153.33 57.78
C GLU A 379 -51.42 154.63 58.57
N SER A 380 -50.19 154.92 59.00
CA SER A 380 -49.88 156.20 59.66
C SER A 380 -50.01 157.41 58.73
N LEU A 381 -49.72 157.23 57.44
CA LEU A 381 -49.87 158.29 56.42
C LEU A 381 -51.35 158.56 56.08
N GLU A 382 -52.19 157.52 56.04
CA GLU A 382 -53.63 157.66 55.78
C GLU A 382 -54.38 158.29 56.98
N GLY A 383 -53.95 157.98 58.21
CA GLY A 383 -54.44 158.62 59.43
C GLY A 383 -54.13 160.12 59.52
N LEU A 384 -52.92 160.55 59.11
CA LEU A 384 -52.52 161.96 59.09
C LEU A 384 -53.32 162.79 58.06
N GLN A 385 -53.77 162.18 56.97
CA GLN A 385 -54.54 162.89 55.95
C GLN A 385 -56.00 163.14 56.36
N GLN A 386 -56.55 162.32 57.26
CA GLN A 386 -57.91 162.46 57.75
C GLN A 386 -58.06 163.57 58.80
N ASP A 387 -57.02 163.82 59.62
CA ASP A 387 -57.04 164.88 60.63
C ASP A 387 -56.97 166.31 60.05
N VAL A 388 -56.37 166.49 58.86
CA VAL A 388 -56.22 167.83 58.23
C VAL A 388 -57.52 168.34 57.58
N LYS A 389 -58.54 167.48 57.40
CA LYS A 389 -59.88 167.91 56.93
C LYS A 389 -60.85 168.28 58.05
N GLY A 390 -60.41 168.21 59.31
CA GLY A 390 -61.26 168.39 60.50
C GLY A 390 -61.14 169.72 61.26
N ILE A 391 -60.34 170.70 60.80
CA ILE A 391 -60.17 172.01 61.46
C ILE A 391 -60.29 173.16 60.47
#